data_AF-A0A7V8YWF7-F1
#
_entry.id   AF-A0A7V8YWF7-F1
#
_cell.length_a   1.000
_cell.length_b   1.000
_cell.length_c   1.000
_cell.angle_alpha   90.00
_cell.angle_beta   90.00
_cell.angle_gamma   90.00
#
_symmetry.space_group_name_H-M   'P 1'
#
loop_
_entity.id
_entity.type
_entity.pdbx_description
1 polymer ?
#
loop_
_entity_poly.entity_id
_entity_poly.type
_entity_poly.pdbx_seq_one_letter_code
_entity_poly.pdbx_strand_id
1 'polypeptide(L)'
;MRSQSFITDNFTTQTQRHRGFYFRLLSVSLCLCGEILFLTSAVYAQRIAILTPEKSEQAQNYAADLANSLSGKFKVLDGSMSEAAFRSVSVENPLNMSSEQSKAAASVIGCDFLLLIKTGELRRASFAKPEYYESFMTVYVISGRTGRLVFWDLKSFEADTPAAAEKLLFSSTESVATRIREQIQAASKKEIADNSTRTIEEVPAQDSPEAKNFRPPLPYKRIKPEYTRIAYLYDVRATVDISVDIDDTGTVERTDVVRWAGFGLDESVVEAVRKMNWRPAYRNGRPLPMRVLLRYNFTKIEKDQNMGLVRAFVSNLF
;
A
#
# COMPACT_ATOMS: atom_id res chain seq x y z
N MET A 1 23.14 64.95 74.67
CA MET A 1 23.07 65.28 73.22
C MET A 1 23.62 64.10 72.43
N ARG A 2 22.80 63.54 71.53
CA ARG A 2 23.11 62.62 70.40
C ARG A 2 23.91 61.34 70.71
N SER A 3 23.25 60.20 70.88
CA SER A 3 22.81 59.23 69.85
C SER A 3 23.95 58.39 69.27
N GLN A 4 23.97 57.09 69.55
CA GLN A 4 23.93 56.00 68.54
C GLN A 4 24.24 54.63 69.16
N SER A 5 23.68 53.60 68.52
CA SER A 5 24.03 52.17 68.49
C SER A 5 23.09 51.19 69.20
N PHE A 6 22.96 50.02 68.56
CA PHE A 6 22.11 48.86 68.80
C PHE A 6 20.72 48.87 68.19
N ILE A 7 20.61 48.55 66.89
CA ILE A 7 19.79 47.42 66.39
C ILE A 7 20.40 46.92 65.06
N THR A 8 21.13 45.81 65.08
CA THR A 8 21.36 44.95 63.91
C THR A 8 21.35 43.52 64.41
N ASP A 9 20.28 42.79 64.11
CA ASP A 9 20.24 41.35 63.81
C ASP A 9 18.79 40.89 63.93
N ASN A 10 18.14 40.60 62.79
CA ASN A 10 17.05 39.62 62.63
C ASN A 10 16.37 39.72 61.25
N PHE A 11 17.12 39.63 60.15
CA PHE A 11 16.50 39.55 58.81
C PHE A 11 17.10 38.51 57.87
N THR A 12 17.77 37.48 58.38
CA THR A 12 18.48 36.51 57.51
C THR A 12 18.20 35.05 57.82
N THR A 13 17.04 34.72 58.39
CA THR A 13 16.70 33.31 58.71
C THR A 13 15.30 32.85 58.30
N GLN A 14 14.45 33.70 57.71
CA GLN A 14 13.12 33.28 57.23
C GLN A 14 13.05 32.98 55.72
N THR A 15 13.96 33.52 54.91
CA THR A 15 13.84 33.44 53.43
C THR A 15 14.45 32.17 52.82
N GLN A 16 15.23 31.39 53.57
CA GLN A 16 15.89 30.19 53.06
C GLN A 16 15.06 28.89 53.21
N ARG A 17 14.08 28.84 54.12
CA ARG A 17 13.31 27.61 54.37
C ARG A 17 12.20 27.36 53.34
N HIS A 18 11.66 28.40 52.72
CA HIS A 18 10.61 28.27 51.70
C HIS A 18 11.14 27.86 50.32
N ARG A 19 12.37 28.24 49.95
CA ARG A 19 12.92 27.94 48.61
C ARG A 19 13.21 26.45 48.39
N GLY A 20 13.58 25.70 49.43
CA GLY A 20 13.83 24.26 49.33
C GLY A 20 12.57 23.40 49.19
N PHE A 21 11.43 23.87 49.73
CA PHE A 21 10.17 23.12 49.70
C PHE A 21 9.47 23.23 48.34
N TYR A 22 9.45 24.43 47.74
CA TYR A 22 8.90 24.63 46.39
C TYR A 22 9.72 23.94 45.30
N PHE A 23 11.04 23.83 45.45
CA PHE A 23 11.88 23.15 44.46
C PHE A 23 11.71 21.62 44.48
N ARG A 24 11.49 21.02 45.65
CA ARG A 24 11.18 19.58 45.77
C ARG A 24 9.76 19.24 45.29
N LEU A 25 8.78 20.12 45.48
CA LEU A 25 7.43 19.94 44.94
C LEU A 25 7.39 20.10 43.42
N LEU A 26 8.16 21.03 42.84
CA LEU A 26 8.25 21.18 41.38
C LEU A 26 8.93 19.98 40.71
N SER A 27 9.97 19.41 41.31
CA SER A 27 10.65 18.22 40.76
C SER A 27 9.79 16.95 40.83
N VAL A 28 8.97 16.80 41.87
CA VAL A 28 8.04 15.66 41.99
C VAL A 28 6.88 15.81 41.00
N SER A 29 6.36 17.02 40.77
CA SER A 29 5.36 17.27 39.73
C SER A 29 5.90 17.12 38.31
N LEU A 30 7.16 17.47 38.01
CA LEU A 30 7.76 17.22 36.70
C LEU A 30 8.03 15.71 36.46
N CYS A 31 8.42 14.95 37.49
CA CYS A 31 8.55 13.49 37.38
C CYS A 31 7.19 12.79 37.23
N LEU A 32 6.15 13.21 37.96
CA LEU A 32 4.80 12.66 37.78
C LEU A 32 4.20 13.04 36.41
N CYS A 33 4.43 14.25 35.90
CA CYS A 33 4.00 14.60 34.54
C CYS A 33 4.79 13.83 33.47
N GLY A 34 6.07 13.54 33.71
CA GLY A 34 6.89 12.68 32.85
C GLY A 34 6.33 11.26 32.76
N GLU A 35 5.99 10.63 33.90
CA GLU A 35 5.43 9.28 33.93
C GLU A 35 3.96 9.22 33.45
N ILE A 36 3.15 10.26 33.69
CA ILE A 36 1.75 10.33 33.21
C ILE A 36 1.69 10.58 31.69
N LEU A 37 2.70 11.22 31.08
CA LEU A 37 2.81 11.31 29.62
C LEU A 37 3.26 10.00 28.94
N PHE A 38 3.85 9.06 29.68
CA PHE A 38 4.18 7.72 29.15
C PHE A 38 3.01 6.72 29.22
N LEU A 39 1.91 7.05 29.89
CA LEU A 39 0.78 6.14 30.16
C LEU A 39 -0.51 6.42 29.40
N THR A 40 -0.57 7.39 28.48
CA THR A 40 -1.79 7.70 27.71
C THR A 40 -1.63 7.72 26.19
N SER A 41 -0.54 7.19 25.65
CA SER A 41 -0.58 6.70 24.27
C SER A 41 -1.22 5.31 24.25
N ALA A 42 -2.53 5.24 24.52
CA ALA A 42 -3.34 4.22 23.89
C ALA A 42 -3.27 4.51 22.38
N VAL A 43 -2.18 4.08 21.74
CA VAL A 43 -2.08 4.01 20.29
C VAL A 43 -3.31 3.24 19.88
N TYR A 44 -4.29 3.91 19.28
CA TYR A 44 -5.51 3.25 18.85
C TYR A 44 -5.07 2.12 17.91
N ALA A 45 -5.34 0.88 18.31
CA ALA A 45 -4.98 -0.27 17.49
C ALA A 45 -5.62 -0.08 16.12
N GLN A 46 -4.80 -0.10 15.06
CA GLN A 46 -5.28 0.15 13.72
C GLN A 46 -6.38 -0.85 13.39
N ARG A 47 -7.48 -0.34 12.82
CA ARG A 47 -8.63 -1.14 12.43
C ARG A 47 -8.33 -1.81 11.11
N ILE A 48 -8.49 -3.13 11.06
CA ILE A 48 -8.35 -3.87 9.82
C ILE A 48 -9.65 -4.58 9.50
N ALA A 49 -10.03 -4.55 8.23
CA ALA A 49 -11.11 -5.38 7.70
C ALA A 49 -10.50 -6.45 6.80
N ILE A 50 -10.98 -7.69 6.92
CA ILE A 50 -10.56 -8.81 6.08
C ILE A 50 -11.76 -9.28 5.29
N LEU A 51 -11.68 -9.24 3.96
CA LEU A 51 -12.74 -9.66 3.06
C LEU A 51 -12.27 -10.78 2.13
N THR A 52 -13.21 -11.62 1.74
CA THR A 52 -13.02 -12.73 0.79
C THR A 52 -14.02 -12.57 -0.36
N PRO A 53 -13.74 -11.71 -1.36
CA PRO A 53 -14.73 -11.35 -2.38
C PRO A 53 -15.32 -12.52 -3.17
N GLU A 54 -14.51 -13.57 -3.40
CA GLU A 54 -14.93 -14.79 -4.12
C GLU A 54 -15.74 -15.77 -3.24
N LYS A 55 -15.79 -15.54 -1.92
CA LYS A 55 -16.62 -16.28 -0.93
C LYS A 55 -16.44 -17.80 -0.93
N SER A 56 -15.28 -18.31 -1.34
CA SER A 56 -14.94 -19.73 -1.17
C SER A 56 -14.77 -20.09 0.30
N GLU A 57 -15.17 -21.30 0.69
CA GLU A 57 -15.02 -21.82 2.05
C GLU A 57 -13.56 -21.77 2.53
N GLN A 58 -12.61 -22.20 1.68
CA GLN A 58 -11.17 -22.13 1.95
C GLN A 58 -10.72 -20.70 2.30
N ALA A 59 -11.11 -19.70 1.50
CA ALA A 59 -10.78 -18.30 1.79
C ALA A 59 -11.39 -17.81 3.11
N GLN A 60 -12.62 -18.19 3.45
CA GLN A 60 -13.27 -17.80 4.71
C GLN A 60 -12.56 -18.42 5.91
N ASN A 61 -12.22 -19.71 5.84
CA ASN A 61 -11.47 -20.40 6.88
C ASN A 61 -10.07 -19.78 7.06
N TYR A 62 -9.36 -19.53 5.96
CA TYR A 62 -8.06 -18.87 5.99
C TYR A 62 -8.15 -17.44 6.55
N ALA A 63 -9.19 -16.69 6.20
CA ALA A 63 -9.44 -15.35 6.72
C ALA A 63 -9.69 -15.35 8.24
N ALA A 64 -10.40 -16.35 8.76
CA ALA A 64 -10.63 -16.51 10.19
C ALA A 64 -9.31 -16.79 10.96
N ASP A 65 -8.48 -17.70 10.45
CA ASP A 65 -7.17 -17.99 11.04
C ASP A 65 -6.23 -16.78 10.98
N LEU A 66 -6.27 -16.04 9.87
CA LEU A 66 -5.50 -14.81 9.72
C LEU A 66 -6.00 -13.71 10.67
N ALA A 67 -7.33 -13.55 10.83
CA ALA A 67 -7.94 -12.63 11.78
C ALA A 67 -7.46 -12.93 13.22
N ASN A 68 -7.48 -14.21 13.62
CA ASN A 68 -6.99 -14.64 14.93
C ASN A 68 -5.52 -14.26 15.13
N SER A 69 -4.67 -14.51 14.13
CA SER A 69 -3.23 -14.20 14.16
C SER A 69 -2.95 -12.68 14.23
N LEU A 70 -3.82 -11.86 13.64
CA LEU A 70 -3.67 -10.40 13.60
C LEU A 70 -4.32 -9.67 14.81
N SER A 71 -5.26 -10.31 15.50
CA SER A 71 -6.03 -9.75 16.62
C SER A 71 -5.17 -9.23 17.79
N GLY A 72 -3.96 -9.78 17.97
CA GLY A 72 -3.04 -9.34 19.03
C GLY A 72 -2.40 -7.96 18.78
N LYS A 73 -2.46 -7.42 17.57
CA LYS A 73 -1.88 -6.10 17.21
C LYS A 73 -2.89 -5.14 16.58
N PHE A 74 -3.96 -5.66 15.99
CA PHE A 74 -4.94 -4.88 15.25
C PHE A 74 -6.33 -5.09 15.80
N LYS A 75 -7.17 -4.06 15.69
CA LYS A 75 -8.61 -4.21 15.90
C LYS A 75 -9.22 -4.80 14.63
N VAL A 76 -9.40 -6.11 14.60
CA VAL A 76 -10.07 -6.78 13.48
C VAL A 76 -11.57 -6.50 13.56
N LEU A 77 -12.13 -5.94 12.49
CA LEU A 77 -13.55 -5.65 12.39
C LEU A 77 -14.36 -6.91 12.10
N ASP A 78 -15.64 -6.90 12.49
CA ASP A 78 -16.55 -8.01 12.20
C ASP A 78 -16.66 -8.23 10.69
N GLY A 79 -16.43 -9.47 10.24
CA GLY A 79 -16.38 -9.81 8.83
C GLY A 79 -17.73 -9.64 8.14
N SER A 80 -18.83 -9.99 8.80
CA SER A 80 -20.18 -9.92 8.23
C SER A 80 -20.63 -8.47 8.03
N MET A 81 -20.34 -7.61 9.01
CA MET A 81 -20.62 -6.18 8.93
C MET A 81 -19.72 -5.49 7.89
N SER A 82 -18.43 -5.85 7.85
CA SER A 82 -17.48 -5.30 6.88
C SER A 82 -17.87 -5.66 5.45
N GLU A 83 -18.29 -6.91 5.21
CA GLU A 83 -18.78 -7.38 3.92
C GLU A 83 -20.08 -6.66 3.50
N ALA A 84 -21.02 -6.48 4.43
CA ALA A 84 -22.25 -5.74 4.16
C ALA A 84 -21.96 -4.27 3.78
N ALA A 85 -21.04 -3.63 4.50
CA ALA A 85 -20.58 -2.28 4.23
C ALA A 85 -19.89 -2.18 2.85
N PHE A 86 -18.97 -3.11 2.55
CA PHE A 86 -18.24 -3.15 1.27
C PHE A 86 -19.18 -3.22 0.06
N ARG A 87 -20.24 -4.02 0.13
CA ARG A 87 -21.22 -4.20 -0.96
C ARG A 87 -21.91 -2.89 -1.37
N SER A 88 -22.03 -1.92 -0.47
CA SER A 88 -22.64 -0.63 -0.80
C SER A 88 -21.82 0.22 -1.78
N VAL A 89 -20.50 -0.04 -1.90
CA VAL A 89 -19.58 0.73 -2.77
C VAL A 89 -19.69 0.30 -4.25
N SER A 90 -20.35 -0.82 -4.55
CA SER A 90 -20.61 -1.30 -5.93
C SER A 90 -19.33 -1.44 -6.79
N VAL A 91 -18.36 -2.21 -6.31
CA VAL A 91 -17.11 -2.48 -7.03
C VAL A 91 -17.25 -3.74 -7.90
N GLU A 92 -17.08 -3.60 -9.21
CA GLU A 92 -17.16 -4.71 -10.17
C GLU A 92 -16.07 -5.76 -9.97
N ASN A 93 -14.81 -5.32 -9.84
CA ASN A 93 -13.67 -6.19 -9.57
C ASN A 93 -12.94 -5.76 -8.28
N PRO A 94 -13.30 -6.37 -7.13
CA PRO A 94 -12.67 -6.07 -5.85
C PRO A 94 -11.16 -6.28 -5.82
N LEU A 95 -10.60 -7.14 -6.68
CA LEU A 95 -9.18 -7.47 -6.73
C LEU A 95 -8.39 -6.63 -7.76
N ASN A 96 -8.99 -5.58 -8.31
CA ASN A 96 -8.33 -4.60 -9.20
C ASN A 96 -8.99 -3.22 -9.03
N MET A 97 -8.97 -2.67 -7.82
CA MET A 97 -9.64 -1.40 -7.52
C MET A 97 -8.78 -0.17 -7.85
N SER A 98 -9.42 0.95 -8.18
CA SER A 98 -8.76 2.26 -8.12
C SER A 98 -8.51 2.69 -6.67
N SER A 99 -7.62 3.67 -6.47
CA SER A 99 -7.38 4.25 -5.15
C SER A 99 -8.61 4.96 -4.61
N GLU A 100 -9.44 5.52 -5.48
CA GLU A 100 -10.70 6.15 -5.09
C GLU A 100 -11.70 5.10 -4.58
N GLN A 101 -11.92 4.03 -5.35
CA GLN A 101 -12.77 2.91 -4.95
C GLN A 101 -12.30 2.27 -3.64
N SER A 102 -10.99 2.08 -3.51
CA SER A 102 -10.36 1.53 -2.31
C SER A 102 -10.54 2.40 -1.07
N LYS A 103 -10.39 3.74 -1.20
CA LYS A 103 -10.68 4.69 -0.12
C LYS A 103 -12.14 4.67 0.27
N ALA A 104 -13.04 4.68 -0.72
CA ALA A 104 -14.48 4.63 -0.47
C ALA A 104 -14.86 3.35 0.30
N ALA A 105 -14.36 2.19 -0.14
CA ALA A 105 -14.52 0.91 0.55
C ALA A 105 -14.05 0.97 2.00
N ALA A 106 -12.79 1.40 2.24
CA ALA A 106 -12.25 1.47 3.59
C ALA A 106 -12.99 2.48 4.48
N SER A 107 -13.40 3.62 3.93
CA SER A 107 -14.17 4.64 4.65
C SER A 107 -15.54 4.14 5.07
N VAL A 108 -16.25 3.43 4.20
CA VAL A 108 -17.58 2.90 4.48
C VAL A 108 -17.53 1.76 5.50
N ILE A 109 -16.50 0.91 5.42
CA ILE A 109 -16.26 -0.14 6.42
C ILE A 109 -15.79 0.46 7.76
N GLY A 110 -15.09 1.61 7.71
CA GLY A 110 -14.46 2.22 8.87
C GLY A 110 -13.18 1.50 9.28
N CYS A 111 -12.37 1.05 8.32
CA CYS A 111 -11.05 0.46 8.56
C CYS A 111 -9.92 1.39 8.13
N ASP A 112 -8.75 1.22 8.77
CA ASP A 112 -7.52 1.92 8.42
C ASP A 112 -6.74 1.14 7.36
N PHE A 113 -6.85 -0.19 7.36
CA PHE A 113 -6.38 -1.07 6.28
C PHE A 113 -7.46 -2.08 5.88
N LEU A 114 -7.58 -2.31 4.58
CA LEU A 114 -8.44 -3.31 3.99
C LEU A 114 -7.58 -4.46 3.46
N LEU A 115 -7.86 -5.68 3.91
CA LEU A 115 -7.23 -6.91 3.45
C LEU A 115 -8.21 -7.65 2.55
N LEU A 116 -7.78 -7.98 1.34
CA LEU A 116 -8.56 -8.80 0.41
C LEU A 116 -7.84 -10.13 0.20
N ILE A 117 -8.56 -11.22 0.38
CA ILE A 117 -8.03 -12.58 0.26
C ILE A 117 -8.72 -13.29 -0.90
N LYS A 118 -7.89 -13.87 -1.77
CA LYS A 118 -8.29 -14.83 -2.79
C LYS A 118 -7.57 -16.14 -2.52
N THR A 119 -8.27 -17.25 -2.59
CA THR A 119 -7.66 -18.58 -2.58
C THR A 119 -8.03 -19.32 -3.85
N GLY A 120 -7.33 -20.41 -4.14
CA GLY A 120 -7.68 -21.27 -5.24
C GLY A 120 -6.94 -22.59 -5.21
N GLU A 121 -7.53 -23.56 -5.88
CA GLU A 121 -6.97 -24.90 -6.04
C GLU A 121 -6.80 -25.19 -7.52
N LEU A 122 -5.61 -25.68 -7.89
CA LEU A 122 -5.27 -26.01 -9.26
C LEU A 122 -4.83 -27.45 -9.34
N ARG A 123 -5.42 -28.20 -10.26
CA ARG A 123 -4.90 -29.51 -10.67
C ARG A 123 -3.80 -29.30 -11.70
N ARG A 124 -2.62 -29.86 -11.47
CA ARG A 124 -1.43 -29.73 -12.33
C ARG A 124 -0.84 -31.09 -12.69
N ALA A 125 0.00 -31.06 -13.71
CA ALA A 125 0.79 -32.20 -14.17
C ALA A 125 2.20 -31.72 -14.54
N SER A 126 3.19 -32.58 -14.32
CA SER A 126 4.58 -32.37 -14.71
C SER A 126 5.19 -33.69 -15.21
N PHE A 127 6.41 -33.62 -15.75
CA PHE A 127 7.12 -34.84 -16.17
C PHE A 127 7.42 -35.79 -14.99
N ALA A 128 7.68 -35.23 -13.80
CA ALA A 128 8.00 -36.02 -12.61
C ALA A 128 6.75 -36.46 -11.81
N LYS A 129 5.68 -35.66 -11.83
CA LYS A 129 4.42 -35.93 -11.16
C LYS A 129 3.28 -35.90 -12.18
N PRO A 130 2.74 -37.06 -12.60
CA PRO A 130 1.67 -37.13 -13.59
C PRO A 130 0.43 -36.33 -13.19
N GLU A 131 0.19 -36.24 -11.89
CA GLU A 131 -0.89 -35.46 -11.29
C GLU A 131 -0.45 -34.97 -9.91
N TYR A 132 -0.70 -33.70 -9.63
CA TYR A 132 -0.57 -33.10 -8.30
C TYR A 132 -1.51 -31.90 -8.19
N TYR A 133 -1.72 -31.44 -6.96
CA TYR A 133 -2.59 -30.32 -6.65
C TYR A 133 -1.78 -29.17 -6.07
N GLU A 134 -2.13 -27.95 -6.45
CA GLU A 134 -1.62 -26.72 -5.86
C GLU A 134 -2.77 -26.03 -5.13
N SER A 135 -2.56 -25.64 -3.88
CA SER A 135 -3.41 -24.70 -3.17
C SER A 135 -2.64 -23.39 -3.01
N PHE A 136 -3.28 -22.27 -3.35
CA PHE A 136 -2.67 -20.95 -3.28
C PHE A 136 -3.58 -19.91 -2.62
N MET A 137 -2.95 -18.88 -2.06
CA MET A 137 -3.61 -17.71 -1.50
C MET A 137 -2.89 -16.45 -1.98
N THR A 138 -3.67 -15.46 -2.40
CA THR A 138 -3.21 -14.09 -2.61
C THR A 138 -3.85 -13.18 -1.59
N VAL A 139 -3.05 -12.39 -0.89
CA VAL A 139 -3.51 -11.33 0.01
C VAL A 139 -3.09 -9.98 -0.55
N TYR A 140 -4.03 -9.04 -0.57
CA TYR A 140 -3.79 -7.64 -0.90
C TYR A 140 -4.00 -6.82 0.37
N VAL A 141 -3.06 -5.95 0.69
CA VAL A 141 -3.19 -5.03 1.81
C VAL A 141 -3.28 -3.62 1.26
N ILE A 142 -4.42 -2.97 1.50
CA ILE A 142 -4.74 -1.66 0.96
C ILE A 142 -4.81 -0.66 2.11
N SER A 143 -4.19 0.50 1.94
CA SER A 143 -4.30 1.60 2.90
C SER A 143 -5.66 2.27 2.75
N GLY A 144 -6.45 2.35 3.82
CA GLY A 144 -7.71 3.08 3.82
C GLY A 144 -7.52 4.59 3.68
N ARG A 145 -6.34 5.09 4.09
CA ARG A 145 -5.99 6.51 3.98
C ARG A 145 -5.68 6.93 2.54
N THR A 146 -4.87 6.14 1.83
CA THR A 146 -4.40 6.49 0.48
C THR A 146 -5.14 5.76 -0.63
N GLY A 147 -5.86 4.68 -0.31
CA GLY A 147 -6.48 3.77 -1.27
C GLY A 147 -5.47 2.95 -2.08
N ARG A 148 -4.17 3.09 -1.79
CA ARG A 148 -3.12 2.44 -2.55
C ARG A 148 -2.86 1.06 -1.99
N LEU A 149 -2.47 0.14 -2.88
CA LEU A 149 -1.91 -1.14 -2.48
C LEU A 149 -0.61 -0.89 -1.71
N VAL A 150 -0.57 -1.30 -0.46
CA VAL A 150 0.62 -1.26 0.39
C VAL A 150 1.57 -2.35 -0.04
N PHE A 151 1.05 -3.58 -0.12
CA PHE A 151 1.74 -4.72 -0.67
C PHE A 151 0.72 -5.82 -1.01
N TRP A 152 1.20 -6.81 -1.75
CA TRP A 152 0.51 -8.06 -1.98
C TRP A 152 1.47 -9.22 -1.67
N ASP A 153 0.94 -10.39 -1.31
CA ASP A 153 1.71 -11.62 -1.18
C ASP A 153 0.95 -12.79 -1.80
N LEU A 154 1.71 -13.73 -2.36
CA LEU A 154 1.19 -14.97 -2.94
C LEU A 154 1.91 -16.13 -2.25
N LYS A 155 1.14 -17.01 -1.63
CA LYS A 155 1.60 -18.30 -1.13
C LYS A 155 0.99 -19.41 -1.97
N SER A 156 1.79 -20.41 -2.29
CA SER A 156 1.40 -21.54 -3.12
C SER A 156 2.15 -22.78 -2.63
N PHE A 157 1.42 -23.88 -2.49
CA PHE A 157 1.94 -25.15 -2.01
C PHE A 157 1.40 -26.30 -2.85
N GLU A 158 2.27 -27.23 -3.20
CA GLU A 158 1.95 -28.39 -4.02
C GLU A 158 1.90 -29.66 -3.15
N ALA A 159 0.92 -30.52 -3.38
CA ALA A 159 0.81 -31.84 -2.74
C ALA A 159 0.09 -32.85 -3.65
N ASP A 160 0.09 -34.11 -3.25
CA ASP A 160 -0.51 -35.19 -4.05
C ASP A 160 -2.05 -35.24 -3.92
N THR A 161 -2.63 -34.53 -2.94
CA THR A 161 -4.08 -34.37 -2.77
C THR A 161 -4.46 -32.91 -2.47
N PRO A 162 -5.68 -32.45 -2.79
CA PRO A 162 -6.13 -31.08 -2.50
C PRO A 162 -6.02 -30.73 -1.01
N ALA A 163 -6.54 -31.61 -0.15
CA ALA A 163 -6.52 -31.41 1.30
C ALA A 163 -5.10 -31.30 1.90
N ALA A 164 -4.13 -32.04 1.33
CA ALA A 164 -2.75 -31.92 1.76
C ALA A 164 -2.13 -30.58 1.33
N ALA A 165 -2.41 -30.10 0.12
CA ALA A 165 -1.95 -28.81 -0.36
C ALA A 165 -2.55 -27.65 0.46
N GLU A 166 -3.85 -27.73 0.76
CA GLU A 166 -4.55 -26.78 1.63
C GLU A 166 -3.94 -26.76 3.03
N LYS A 167 -3.70 -27.92 3.65
CA LYS A 167 -3.07 -27.98 4.97
C LYS A 167 -1.70 -27.28 4.99
N LEU A 168 -0.91 -27.43 3.92
CA LEU A 168 0.36 -26.71 3.76
C LEU A 168 0.14 -25.20 3.64
N LEU A 169 -0.88 -24.77 2.88
CA LEU A 169 -1.25 -23.37 2.77
C LEU A 169 -1.60 -22.76 4.13
N PHE A 170 -2.44 -23.43 4.93
CA PHE A 170 -2.84 -22.97 6.26
C PHE A 170 -1.67 -22.93 7.25
N SER A 171 -0.67 -23.80 7.08
CA SER A 171 0.56 -23.73 7.90
C SER A 171 1.37 -22.44 7.67
N SER A 172 1.10 -21.70 6.58
CA SER A 172 1.77 -20.44 6.26
C SER A 172 1.14 -19.20 6.93
N THR A 173 -0.02 -19.33 7.59
CA THR A 173 -0.80 -18.20 8.12
C THR A 173 0.00 -17.25 9.01
N GLU A 174 0.74 -17.76 10.00
CA GLU A 174 1.53 -16.90 10.91
C GLU A 174 2.67 -16.17 10.19
N SER A 175 3.27 -16.80 9.18
CA SER A 175 4.31 -16.16 8.36
C SER A 175 3.73 -14.98 7.56
N VAL A 176 2.51 -15.15 7.03
CA VAL A 176 1.78 -14.11 6.30
C VAL A 176 1.34 -13.00 7.26
N ALA A 177 0.82 -13.34 8.45
CA ALA A 177 0.44 -12.40 9.49
C ALA A 177 1.63 -11.53 9.95
N THR A 178 2.81 -12.13 10.08
CA THR A 178 4.06 -11.42 10.40
C THR A 178 4.39 -10.39 9.32
N ARG A 179 4.36 -10.80 8.05
CA ARG A 179 4.62 -9.88 6.93
C ARG A 179 3.58 -8.75 6.87
N ILE A 180 2.30 -9.04 7.11
CA ILE A 180 1.25 -8.02 7.19
C ILE A 180 1.55 -6.99 8.28
N ARG A 181 1.90 -7.43 9.49
CA ARG A 181 2.26 -6.54 10.60
C ARG A 181 3.39 -5.58 10.22
N GLU A 182 4.46 -6.13 9.67
CA GLU A 182 5.64 -5.35 9.26
C GLU A 182 5.31 -4.32 8.17
N GLN A 183 4.58 -4.73 7.14
CA GLN A 183 4.23 -3.87 6.02
C GLN A 183 3.25 -2.77 6.42
N ILE A 184 2.23 -3.09 7.24
CA ILE A 184 1.30 -2.10 7.78
C ILE A 184 2.05 -1.06 8.63
N GLN A 185 2.96 -1.51 9.50
CA GLN A 185 3.76 -0.60 10.32
C GLN A 185 4.66 0.31 9.46
N ALA A 186 5.34 -0.26 8.47
CA ALA A 186 6.19 0.49 7.55
C ALA A 186 5.39 1.50 6.72
N ALA A 187 4.23 1.09 6.21
CA ALA A 187 3.32 1.94 5.46
C ALA A 187 2.83 3.10 6.31
N SER A 188 2.35 2.83 7.52
CA SER A 188 1.86 3.85 8.45
C SER A 188 2.92 4.91 8.75
N LYS A 189 4.16 4.47 9.01
CA LYS A 189 5.29 5.39 9.24
C LYS A 189 5.60 6.25 8.01
N LYS A 190 5.67 5.63 6.83
CA LYS A 190 5.92 6.33 5.55
C LYS A 190 4.81 7.34 5.27
N GLU A 191 3.57 6.94 5.50
CA GLU A 191 2.37 7.72 5.26
C GLU A 191 2.26 8.95 6.17
N ILE A 192 2.70 8.85 7.42
CA ILE A 192 2.81 9.97 8.36
C ILE A 192 3.93 10.94 7.95
N ALA A 193 5.04 10.40 7.44
CA ALA A 193 6.17 11.21 6.99
C ALA A 193 5.91 11.94 5.66
N ASP A 194 5.08 11.37 4.79
CA ASP A 194 4.70 11.98 3.50
C ASP A 194 3.69 13.12 3.70
N ASN A 195 4.18 14.29 4.12
CA ASN A 195 3.41 15.54 4.23
C ASN A 195 3.35 16.32 2.89
N SER A 196 3.59 15.65 1.76
CA SER A 196 3.75 16.34 0.48
C SER A 196 2.42 16.57 -0.24
N THR A 197 1.73 17.66 0.11
CA THR A 197 0.71 18.25 -0.80
C THR A 197 1.44 19.04 -1.88
N ARG A 198 2.07 18.33 -2.84
CA ARG A 198 2.56 18.98 -4.05
C ARG A 198 1.39 19.18 -5.01
N THR A 199 0.96 20.42 -5.17
CA THR A 199 -0.01 20.79 -6.21
C THR A 199 0.74 20.86 -7.53
N ILE A 200 0.75 19.75 -8.26
CA ILE A 200 1.24 19.67 -9.64
C ILE A 200 0.01 19.74 -10.54
N GLU A 201 0.10 20.56 -11.59
CA GLU A 201 -0.98 20.73 -12.54
C GLU A 201 -1.28 19.40 -13.26
N GLU A 202 -2.55 19.09 -13.46
CA GLU A 202 -3.00 17.92 -14.22
C GLU A 202 -3.33 18.30 -15.66
N VAL A 203 -3.28 17.32 -16.56
CA VAL A 203 -3.61 17.53 -17.97
C VAL A 203 -5.04 18.10 -18.08
N PRO A 204 -5.24 19.29 -18.69
CA PRO A 204 -6.56 19.89 -18.81
C PRO A 204 -7.49 19.04 -19.68
N ALA A 205 -8.79 19.15 -19.44
CA ALA A 205 -9.80 18.53 -20.29
C ALA A 205 -9.69 19.08 -21.73
N GLN A 206 -9.92 18.21 -22.72
CA GLN A 206 -9.65 18.51 -24.13
C GLN A 206 -10.36 19.78 -24.63
N ASP A 207 -11.55 20.07 -24.12
CA ASP A 207 -12.39 21.21 -24.53
C ASP A 207 -12.32 22.41 -23.57
N SER A 208 -11.39 22.41 -22.61
CA SER A 208 -11.27 23.51 -21.64
C SER A 208 -10.47 24.70 -22.20
N PRO A 209 -10.71 25.94 -21.73
CA PRO A 209 -9.91 27.10 -22.12
C PRO A 209 -8.40 26.91 -21.90
N GLU A 210 -8.03 26.15 -20.87
CA GLU A 210 -6.65 25.85 -20.47
C GLU A 210 -5.93 24.88 -21.42
N ALA A 211 -6.68 24.14 -22.26
CA ALA A 211 -6.14 23.29 -23.31
C ALA A 211 -5.66 24.08 -24.54
N LYS A 212 -6.03 25.37 -24.66
CA LYS A 212 -5.56 26.21 -25.76
C LYS A 212 -4.04 26.39 -25.70
N ASN A 213 -3.37 26.08 -26.81
CA ASN A 213 -1.89 26.11 -26.93
C ASN A 213 -1.16 25.24 -25.89
N PHE A 214 -1.84 24.21 -25.37
CA PHE A 214 -1.27 23.23 -24.47
C PHE A 214 -0.76 22.00 -25.25
N ARG A 215 0.36 21.43 -24.81
CA ARG A 215 0.87 20.15 -25.28
C ARG A 215 1.17 19.27 -24.06
N PRO A 216 0.57 18.08 -23.94
CA PRO A 216 0.81 17.20 -22.81
C PRO A 216 2.24 16.63 -22.83
N PRO A 217 2.74 16.13 -21.69
CA PRO A 217 3.99 15.41 -21.66
C PRO A 217 3.85 14.11 -22.46
N LEU A 218 4.88 13.74 -23.21
CA LEU A 218 4.85 12.59 -24.11
C LEU A 218 6.17 11.83 -24.05
N PRO A 219 6.16 10.48 -23.96
CA PRO A 219 7.39 9.72 -24.03
C PRO A 219 7.98 9.78 -25.44
N TYR A 220 9.30 9.95 -25.56
CA TYR A 220 9.99 9.88 -26.86
C TYR A 220 9.86 8.49 -27.49
N LYS A 221 9.94 7.46 -26.66
CA LYS A 221 9.73 6.07 -27.03
C LYS A 221 8.93 5.39 -25.93
N ARG A 222 7.80 4.79 -26.31
CA ARG A 222 7.00 3.99 -25.38
C ARG A 222 7.75 2.70 -25.05
N ILE A 223 7.87 2.40 -23.76
CA ILE A 223 8.33 1.10 -23.27
C ILE A 223 7.09 0.35 -22.78
N LYS A 224 6.89 -0.88 -23.28
CA LYS A 224 5.78 -1.72 -22.83
C LYS A 224 6.18 -2.37 -21.49
N PRO A 225 5.36 -2.26 -20.44
CA PRO A 225 5.57 -3.03 -19.21
C PRO A 225 5.60 -4.53 -19.49
N GLU A 226 6.46 -5.24 -18.76
CA GLU A 226 6.53 -6.69 -18.82
C GLU A 226 5.29 -7.31 -18.17
N TYR A 227 4.70 -8.31 -18.84
CA TYR A 227 3.71 -9.18 -18.22
C TYR A 227 4.46 -10.27 -17.44
N THR A 228 4.43 -10.20 -16.11
CA THR A 228 5.31 -10.99 -15.26
C THR A 228 5.05 -12.49 -15.36
N ARG A 229 6.08 -13.30 -15.08
CA ARG A 229 5.94 -14.77 -15.04
C ARG A 229 4.86 -15.21 -14.04
N ILE A 230 4.75 -14.54 -12.89
CA ILE A 230 3.75 -14.88 -11.88
C ILE A 230 2.35 -14.54 -12.41
N ALA A 231 2.13 -13.36 -12.99
CA ALA A 231 0.86 -13.00 -13.62
C ALA A 231 0.44 -14.02 -14.69
N TYR A 232 1.40 -14.48 -15.51
CA TYR A 232 1.17 -15.53 -16.50
C TYR A 232 0.77 -16.88 -15.88
N LEU A 233 1.43 -17.31 -14.81
CA LEU A 233 1.14 -18.59 -14.16
C LEU A 233 -0.26 -18.66 -13.50
N TYR A 234 -0.81 -17.51 -13.12
CA TYR A 234 -2.12 -17.40 -12.47
C TYR A 234 -3.19 -16.74 -13.36
N ASP A 235 -2.95 -16.65 -14.68
CA ASP A 235 -3.86 -16.05 -15.69
C ASP A 235 -4.39 -14.66 -15.32
N VAL A 236 -3.54 -13.82 -14.73
CA VAL A 236 -3.96 -12.52 -14.17
C VAL A 236 -4.29 -11.54 -15.29
N ARG A 237 -5.53 -11.05 -15.30
CA ARG A 237 -5.99 -9.95 -16.17
C ARG A 237 -6.35 -8.76 -15.30
N ALA A 238 -5.73 -7.63 -15.57
CA ALA A 238 -5.89 -6.46 -14.73
C ALA A 238 -5.55 -5.17 -15.49
N THR A 239 -6.08 -4.06 -15.00
CA THR A 239 -5.70 -2.72 -15.45
C THR A 239 -4.88 -2.05 -14.35
N VAL A 240 -3.71 -1.53 -14.71
CA VAL A 240 -2.88 -0.70 -13.83
C VAL A 240 -2.97 0.74 -14.31
N ASP A 241 -3.42 1.63 -13.43
CA ASP A 241 -3.39 3.06 -13.66
C ASP A 241 -2.29 3.68 -12.79
N ILE A 242 -1.45 4.51 -13.41
CA ILE A 242 -0.33 5.16 -12.75
C ILE A 242 -0.38 6.67 -13.00
N SER A 243 -0.33 7.43 -11.92
CA SER A 243 -0.13 8.88 -11.93
C SER A 243 1.37 9.17 -11.90
N VAL A 244 1.83 10.04 -12.79
CA VAL A 244 3.25 10.36 -12.99
C VAL A 244 3.44 11.86 -12.99
N ASP A 245 4.27 12.34 -12.08
CA ASP A 245 4.69 13.75 -12.03
C ASP A 245 5.96 13.91 -12.85
N ILE A 246 5.89 14.74 -13.89
CA ILE A 246 6.99 15.02 -14.82
C ILE A 246 7.33 16.50 -14.70
N ASP A 247 8.61 16.83 -14.51
CA ASP A 247 9.06 18.23 -14.40
C ASP A 247 9.12 18.95 -15.76
N ASP A 248 9.56 20.21 -15.76
CA ASP A 248 9.73 21.03 -16.96
C ASP A 248 10.93 20.62 -17.83
N THR A 249 11.75 19.66 -17.38
CA THR A 249 12.85 19.06 -18.17
C THR A 249 12.45 17.74 -18.83
N GLY A 250 11.33 17.13 -18.40
CA GLY A 250 10.92 15.79 -18.82
C GLY A 250 11.47 14.68 -17.92
N THR A 251 11.86 15.00 -16.68
CA THR A 251 12.28 14.03 -15.67
C THR A 251 11.08 13.58 -14.84
N VAL A 252 10.99 12.28 -14.55
CA VAL A 252 9.95 11.72 -13.67
C VAL A 252 10.33 11.95 -12.22
N GLU A 253 9.59 12.80 -11.51
CA GLU A 253 9.81 13.09 -10.09
C GLU A 253 9.11 12.09 -9.17
N ARG A 254 7.85 11.76 -9.47
CA ARG A 254 7.00 10.92 -8.62
C ARG A 254 6.14 9.99 -9.49
N THR A 255 5.90 8.80 -8.96
CA THR A 255 5.06 7.78 -9.56
C THR A 255 4.16 7.18 -8.50
N ASP A 256 2.85 7.19 -8.74
CA ASP A 256 1.87 6.65 -7.82
C ASP A 256 0.90 5.72 -8.57
N VAL A 257 0.86 4.45 -8.20
CA VAL A 257 -0.14 3.51 -8.73
C VAL A 257 -1.49 3.84 -8.10
N VAL A 258 -2.44 4.23 -8.95
CA VAL A 258 -3.80 4.69 -8.57
C VAL A 258 -4.89 3.70 -9.01
N ARG A 259 -4.53 2.62 -9.70
CA ARG A 259 -5.32 1.38 -9.80
C ARG A 259 -4.34 0.22 -9.80
N TRP A 260 -4.47 -0.65 -8.82
CA TRP A 260 -3.48 -1.69 -8.50
C TRP A 260 -3.92 -3.06 -9.03
N ALA A 261 -2.96 -3.92 -9.36
CA ALA A 261 -3.19 -5.27 -9.85
C ALA A 261 -2.47 -6.35 -9.01
N GLY A 262 -1.38 -6.01 -8.33
CA GLY A 262 -0.48 -6.98 -7.72
C GLY A 262 0.25 -7.85 -8.75
N PHE A 263 0.69 -9.04 -8.33
CA PHE A 263 1.40 -10.02 -9.17
C PHE A 263 2.67 -9.50 -9.87
N GLY A 264 3.26 -8.39 -9.39
CA GLY A 264 4.43 -7.76 -9.99
C GLY A 264 4.11 -6.84 -11.18
N LEU A 265 2.82 -6.72 -11.55
CA LEU A 265 2.40 -5.88 -12.69
C LEU A 265 2.51 -4.40 -12.34
N ASP A 266 2.24 -4.02 -11.09
CA ASP A 266 2.34 -2.66 -10.61
C ASP A 266 3.79 -2.16 -10.69
N GLU A 267 4.73 -2.97 -10.20
CA GLU A 267 6.17 -2.71 -10.23
C GLU A 267 6.70 -2.65 -11.66
N SER A 268 6.27 -3.57 -12.53
CA SER A 268 6.60 -3.60 -13.95
C SER A 268 6.19 -2.30 -14.67
N VAL A 269 5.01 -1.76 -14.37
CA VAL A 269 4.55 -0.47 -14.92
C VAL A 269 5.42 0.68 -14.42
N VAL A 270 5.70 0.74 -13.12
CA VAL A 270 6.56 1.80 -12.53
C VAL A 270 7.94 1.78 -13.18
N GLU A 271 8.55 0.60 -13.33
CA GLU A 271 9.85 0.46 -13.99
C GLU A 271 9.83 0.92 -15.45
N ALA A 272 8.80 0.52 -16.21
CA ALA A 272 8.68 0.91 -17.61
C ALA A 272 8.56 2.43 -17.75
N VAL A 273 7.71 3.08 -16.94
CA VAL A 273 7.52 4.54 -16.94
C VAL A 273 8.81 5.28 -16.58
N ARG A 274 9.56 4.81 -15.58
CA ARG A 274 10.83 5.42 -15.16
C ARG A 274 11.96 5.26 -16.19
N LYS A 275 11.93 4.18 -16.98
CA LYS A 275 12.90 3.94 -18.06
C LYS A 275 12.60 4.77 -19.32
N MET A 276 11.41 5.35 -19.44
CA MET A 276 11.05 6.20 -20.59
C MET A 276 11.70 7.58 -20.48
N ASN A 277 12.20 8.09 -21.61
CA ASN A 277 12.55 9.49 -21.73
C ASN A 277 11.29 10.29 -22.06
N TRP A 278 11.02 11.38 -21.34
CA TRP A 278 9.82 12.18 -21.53
C TRP A 278 10.14 13.54 -22.14
N ARG A 279 9.21 14.02 -22.96
CA ARG A 279 9.08 15.44 -23.27
C ARG A 279 8.23 16.07 -22.16
N PRO A 280 8.63 17.23 -21.62
CA PRO A 280 7.80 17.96 -20.66
C PRO A 280 6.50 18.42 -21.32
N ALA A 281 5.54 18.84 -20.50
CA ALA A 281 4.38 19.56 -21.00
C ALA A 281 4.79 20.95 -21.49
N TYR A 282 4.04 21.53 -22.44
CA TYR A 282 4.24 22.91 -22.87
C TYR A 282 2.93 23.69 -22.85
N ARG A 283 3.00 24.94 -22.40
CA ARG A 283 1.91 25.91 -22.53
C ARG A 283 2.46 27.19 -23.11
N ASN A 284 1.85 27.65 -24.20
CA ASN A 284 2.30 28.87 -24.91
C ASN A 284 3.82 28.83 -25.24
N GLY A 285 4.32 27.65 -25.62
CA GLY A 285 5.73 27.43 -25.97
C GLY A 285 6.71 27.34 -24.79
N ARG A 286 6.25 27.45 -23.53
CA ARG A 286 7.10 27.30 -22.34
C ARG A 286 6.89 25.93 -21.69
N PRO A 287 7.96 25.22 -21.29
CA PRO A 287 7.83 23.96 -20.58
C PRO A 287 7.27 24.21 -19.17
N LEU A 288 6.54 23.23 -18.63
CA LEU A 288 6.00 23.26 -17.27
C LEU A 288 5.90 21.86 -16.65
N PRO A 289 5.99 21.73 -15.32
CA PRO A 289 5.73 20.48 -14.64
C PRO A 289 4.26 20.09 -14.78
N MET A 290 4.01 18.78 -14.90
CA MET A 290 2.68 18.24 -15.20
C MET A 290 2.52 16.83 -14.64
N ARG A 291 1.33 16.55 -14.12
CA ARG A 291 0.88 15.22 -13.74
C ARG A 291 0.09 14.59 -14.88
N VAL A 292 0.49 13.38 -15.27
CA VAL A 292 -0.19 12.59 -16.30
C VAL A 292 -0.67 11.26 -15.73
N LEU A 293 -1.88 10.85 -16.12
CA LEU A 293 -2.44 9.54 -15.83
C LEU A 293 -2.23 8.60 -17.02
N LEU A 294 -1.59 7.46 -16.78
CA LEU A 294 -1.37 6.41 -17.79
C LEU A 294 -2.13 5.16 -17.38
N ARG A 295 -2.77 4.51 -18.35
CA ARG A 295 -3.51 3.25 -18.17
C ARG A 295 -2.85 2.13 -18.96
N TYR A 296 -2.57 1.02 -18.28
CA TYR A 296 -2.03 -0.19 -18.86
C TYR A 296 -3.00 -1.35 -18.65
N ASN A 297 -3.52 -1.89 -19.74
CA ASN A 297 -4.41 -3.05 -19.71
C ASN A 297 -3.60 -4.31 -19.97
N PHE A 298 -3.48 -5.17 -18.97
CA PHE A 298 -2.86 -6.48 -19.10
C PHE A 298 -3.93 -7.51 -19.43
N THR A 299 -3.92 -7.95 -20.69
CA THR A 299 -4.59 -9.16 -21.13
C THR A 299 -3.57 -10.28 -21.22
N LYS A 300 -4.03 -11.53 -21.16
CA LYS A 300 -3.16 -12.69 -21.42
C LYS A 300 -2.52 -12.49 -22.79
N ILE A 301 -1.21 -12.30 -22.81
CA ILE A 301 -0.45 -12.32 -24.05
C ILE A 301 -0.42 -13.79 -24.46
N GLU A 302 -1.17 -14.17 -25.50
CA GLU A 302 -0.84 -15.39 -26.23
C GLU A 302 0.62 -15.27 -26.61
N LYS A 303 1.44 -16.19 -26.08
CA LYS A 303 2.88 -16.24 -26.34
C LYS A 303 3.03 -16.21 -27.86
N ASP A 304 3.47 -15.06 -28.38
CA ASP A 304 3.57 -14.80 -29.80
C ASP A 304 4.21 -16.02 -30.48
N GLN A 305 3.43 -16.74 -31.29
CA GLN A 305 3.91 -17.91 -32.03
C GLN A 305 5.01 -17.54 -33.05
N ASN A 306 5.36 -16.26 -33.17
CA ASN A 306 6.42 -15.75 -34.03
C ASN A 306 7.86 -15.96 -33.55
N MET A 307 8.10 -16.47 -32.33
CA MET A 307 9.44 -16.96 -31.97
C MET A 307 9.77 -18.33 -32.58
N GLY A 308 8.80 -19.01 -33.21
CA GLY A 308 9.00 -20.25 -33.96
C GLY A 308 9.38 -20.05 -35.44
N LEU A 309 9.01 -18.93 -36.05
CA LEU A 309 9.24 -18.69 -37.49
C LEU A 309 10.59 -18.04 -37.81
N VAL A 310 11.20 -17.29 -36.87
CA VAL A 310 12.53 -16.69 -37.08
C VAL A 310 13.65 -17.75 -37.03
N ARG A 311 13.43 -18.89 -36.36
CA ARG A 311 14.37 -20.03 -36.38
C ARG A 311 14.24 -20.94 -37.60
N ALA A 312 13.10 -20.93 -38.30
CA ALA A 312 12.88 -21.75 -39.49
C ALA A 312 13.38 -21.09 -40.80
N PHE A 313 13.61 -19.76 -40.81
CA PHE A 313 14.12 -19.05 -41.99
C PHE A 313 15.64 -18.91 -42.05
N VAL A 314 16.38 -19.27 -40.99
CA VAL A 314 17.86 -19.19 -40.96
C VAL A 314 18.51 -20.57 -41.16
N SER A 315 17.73 -21.66 -41.24
CA SER A 315 18.24 -23.02 -41.46
C SER A 315 18.11 -23.54 -42.90
N ASN A 316 17.73 -22.70 -43.87
CA ASN A 316 17.64 -23.04 -45.29
C ASN A 316 18.56 -22.15 -46.18
N LEU A 317 19.62 -21.63 -45.60
CA LEU A 317 20.63 -20.83 -46.29
C LEU A 317 22.03 -21.14 -45.77
N PHE A 318 22.37 -22.43 -45.70
CA PHE A 318 23.74 -22.98 -45.79
C PHE A 318 23.64 -24.46 -46.19
#